data_AF-A0A3G7UA10-F1
#
_entry.id   AF-A0A3G7UA10-F1
#
_cell.length_a   1.000
_cell.length_b   1.000
_cell.length_c   1.000
_cell.angle_alpha   90.00
_cell.angle_beta   90.00
_cell.angle_gamma   90.00
#
_symmetry.space_group_name_H-M   'P 1'
#
loop_
_entity.id
_entity.type
_entity.pdbx_description
1 polymer ?
#
loop_
_entity_poly.entity_id
_entity_poly.type
_entity_poly.pdbx_seq_one_letter_code
_entity_poly.pdbx_strand_id
1 'polypeptide(L)'
;MPSFSHGYAQPMTTRANDDTQASTADRILFMLKTRGPLKTTELATLLEVTFEATRQHIQKLQASALITGISAPTSGAGRPSLRWALTDTGHGKFPDAHSVLTLHLIESIEGVFGTEGVEKIIASMETTNRREYLQACEIASSLEEKVRILVGIRERAGYMAQMEAAGDGWLLIENHCPICAAARKCQGFCRSELQIFRAALGDSVVVERCEYLISGDRRCVYSIQPRM
;
A
#
# COMPACT_ATOMS: atom_id res chain seq x y z
N MET A 1 -24.31 46.09 55.90
CA MET A 1 -25.27 45.11 56.44
C MET A 1 -26.07 44.55 55.28
N PRO A 2 -26.43 43.27 55.27
CA PRO A 2 -25.61 42.05 55.19
C PRO A 2 -26.01 41.28 53.88
N SER A 3 -25.56 40.09 53.46
CA SER A 3 -25.05 38.91 54.12
C SER A 3 -24.27 38.04 53.13
N PHE A 4 -23.26 37.34 53.64
CA PHE A 4 -22.54 36.24 53.01
C PHE A 4 -23.45 35.01 52.82
N SER A 5 -23.19 34.25 51.75
CA SER A 5 -23.31 32.78 51.77
C SER A 5 -22.30 32.14 50.81
N HIS A 6 -21.41 31.35 51.41
CA HIS A 6 -20.50 30.40 50.79
C HIS A 6 -21.30 29.25 50.16
N GLY A 7 -20.78 28.65 49.08
CA GLY A 7 -21.39 27.44 48.53
C GLY A 7 -20.63 26.77 47.39
N TYR A 8 -19.54 26.08 47.74
CA TYR A 8 -18.99 24.87 47.11
C TYR A 8 -18.66 24.85 45.60
N ALA A 9 -17.34 24.79 45.34
CA ALA A 9 -16.77 24.24 44.12
C ALA A 9 -17.26 22.80 43.89
N GLN A 10 -17.82 22.54 42.71
CA GLN A 10 -18.05 21.19 42.21
C GLN A 10 -16.90 20.77 41.27
N PRO A 11 -16.49 19.49 41.29
CA PRO A 11 -15.25 19.05 40.69
C PRO A 11 -15.33 18.98 39.16
N MET A 12 -14.21 19.34 38.52
CA MET A 12 -13.90 18.94 37.15
C MET A 12 -13.98 17.42 37.08
N THR A 13 -15.05 16.90 36.47
CA THR A 13 -15.13 15.51 36.08
C THR A 13 -14.27 15.33 34.85
N THR A 14 -13.04 14.89 35.09
CA THR A 14 -12.18 14.22 34.12
C THR A 14 -13.04 13.18 33.39
N ARG A 15 -13.33 13.41 32.10
CA ARG A 15 -13.91 12.36 31.27
C ARG A 15 -12.89 11.23 31.22
N ALA A 16 -13.28 10.12 31.85
CA ALA A 16 -12.52 8.90 32.00
C ALA A 16 -12.06 8.36 30.64
N ASN A 17 -10.83 7.82 30.65
CA ASN A 17 -10.25 6.97 29.62
C ASN A 17 -11.28 6.03 28.97
N ASP A 18 -11.52 6.21 27.67
CA ASP A 18 -12.07 5.17 26.81
C ASP A 18 -10.91 4.35 26.22
N ASP A 19 -10.15 3.73 27.12
CA ASP A 19 -9.14 2.72 26.76
C ASP A 19 -9.90 1.42 26.50
N THR A 20 -10.46 1.31 25.30
CA THR A 20 -11.15 0.10 24.84
C THR A 20 -10.17 -1.06 24.95
N GLN A 21 -10.45 -2.01 25.83
CA GLN A 21 -9.67 -3.23 25.98
C GLN A 21 -9.64 -3.95 24.62
N ALA A 22 -8.51 -3.85 23.91
CA ALA A 22 -8.40 -4.34 22.53
C ALA A 22 -8.80 -5.82 22.47
N SER A 23 -9.68 -6.17 21.52
CA SER A 23 -10.20 -7.54 21.44
C SER A 23 -9.06 -8.53 21.17
N THR A 24 -9.23 -9.81 21.53
CA THR A 24 -8.25 -10.86 21.19
C THR A 24 -7.94 -10.89 19.69
N ALA A 25 -8.91 -10.54 18.85
CA ALA A 25 -8.72 -10.42 17.40
C ALA A 25 -7.77 -9.26 17.05
N ASP A 26 -7.93 -8.07 17.66
CA ASP A 26 -7.05 -6.92 17.44
C ASP A 26 -5.63 -7.20 17.94
N ARG A 27 -5.50 -7.89 19.08
CA ARG A 27 -4.21 -8.34 19.61
C ARG A 27 -3.52 -9.33 18.66
N ILE A 28 -4.25 -10.26 18.04
CA ILE A 28 -3.70 -11.16 17.00
C ILE A 28 -3.17 -10.35 15.82
N LEU A 29 -3.98 -9.43 15.28
CA LEU A 29 -3.56 -8.59 14.16
C LEU A 29 -2.30 -7.79 14.51
N PHE A 30 -2.24 -7.20 15.71
CA PHE A 30 -1.11 -6.40 16.18
C PHE A 30 0.17 -7.24 16.30
N MET A 31 0.09 -8.46 16.81
CA MET A 31 1.25 -9.35 16.88
C MET A 31 1.74 -9.76 15.49
N LEU A 32 0.83 -10.06 14.56
CA LEU A 32 1.22 -10.37 13.17
C LEU A 32 1.84 -9.15 12.47
N LYS A 33 1.38 -7.94 12.78
CA LYS A 33 1.96 -6.69 12.27
C LYS A 33 3.38 -6.47 12.77
N THR A 34 3.63 -6.73 14.05
CA THR A 34 4.90 -6.39 14.72
C THR A 34 5.94 -7.50 14.67
N ARG A 35 5.52 -8.76 14.52
CA ARG A 35 6.40 -9.94 14.57
C ARG A 35 6.45 -10.73 13.26
N GLY A 36 5.69 -10.31 12.26
CA GLY A 36 5.54 -11.05 11.01
C GLY A 36 4.74 -12.34 11.17
N PRO A 37 4.86 -13.29 10.23
CA PRO A 37 3.98 -14.46 10.20
C PRO A 37 4.23 -15.44 11.35
N LEU A 38 3.18 -15.78 12.10
CA LEU A 38 3.23 -16.66 13.28
C LEU A 38 2.32 -17.88 13.15
N LYS A 39 2.67 -18.98 13.83
CA LYS A 39 1.84 -20.18 13.98
C LYS A 39 0.71 -19.93 14.99
N THR A 40 -0.38 -20.70 14.88
CA THR A 40 -1.46 -20.68 15.87
C THR A 40 -0.96 -20.96 17.30
N THR A 41 0.01 -21.85 17.46
CA THR A 41 0.60 -22.16 18.78
C THR A 41 1.38 -20.97 19.35
N GLU A 42 2.14 -20.26 18.51
CA GLU A 42 2.90 -19.07 18.92
C GLU A 42 1.93 -17.94 19.34
N LEU A 43 0.86 -17.74 18.58
CA LEU A 43 -0.19 -16.77 18.90
C LEU A 43 -0.90 -17.10 20.22
N ALA A 44 -1.26 -18.38 20.44
CA ALA A 44 -1.92 -18.83 21.67
C ALA A 44 -1.06 -18.57 22.91
N THR A 45 0.23 -18.92 22.84
CA THR A 45 1.19 -18.67 23.92
C THR A 45 1.35 -17.17 24.21
N LEU A 46 1.51 -16.34 23.17
CA LEU A 46 1.71 -14.90 23.35
C LEU A 46 0.47 -14.16 23.85
N LEU A 47 -0.72 -14.68 23.57
CA LEU A 47 -1.99 -14.11 24.05
C LEU A 47 -2.39 -14.61 25.44
N GLU A 48 -1.74 -15.67 25.92
CA GLU A 48 -2.11 -16.42 27.13
C GLU A 48 -3.55 -16.96 27.06
N VAL A 49 -3.96 -17.44 25.87
CA VAL A 49 -5.28 -18.06 25.66
C VAL A 49 -5.13 -19.47 25.10
N THR A 50 -6.19 -20.27 25.17
CA THR A 50 -6.14 -21.65 24.68
C THR A 50 -5.92 -21.71 23.17
N PHE A 51 -5.35 -22.82 22.71
CA PHE A 51 -5.17 -23.07 21.28
C PHE A 51 -6.50 -23.00 20.52
N GLU A 52 -7.56 -23.59 21.07
CA GLU A 52 -8.88 -23.62 20.42
C GLU A 52 -9.51 -22.23 20.35
N ALA A 53 -9.39 -21.41 21.40
CA ALA A 53 -9.84 -20.02 21.36
C ALA A 53 -9.10 -19.21 20.28
N THR A 54 -7.77 -19.37 20.20
CA THR A 54 -6.94 -18.74 19.16
C THR A 54 -7.36 -19.20 17.76
N ARG A 55 -7.61 -20.50 17.58
CA ARG A 55 -8.06 -21.09 16.31
C ARG A 55 -9.39 -20.51 15.85
N GLN A 56 -10.36 -20.32 16.75
CA GLN A 56 -11.65 -19.70 16.42
C GLN A 56 -11.48 -18.23 15.98
N HIS A 57 -10.62 -17.46 16.64
CA HIS A 57 -10.34 -16.09 16.22
C HIS A 57 -9.65 -16.04 14.86
N ILE A 58 -8.68 -16.93 14.60
CA ILE A 58 -8.02 -17.06 13.30
C ILE A 58 -9.04 -17.37 12.20
N GLN A 59 -9.97 -18.30 12.42
CA GLN A 59 -11.02 -18.62 11.45
C GLN A 59 -11.87 -17.39 11.11
N LYS A 60 -12.27 -16.60 12.10
CA LYS A 60 -13.04 -15.36 11.89
C LYS A 60 -12.24 -14.30 11.13
N LEU A 61 -10.97 -14.10 11.49
CA LEU A 61 -10.08 -13.14 10.84
C LEU A 61 -9.79 -13.55 9.38
N GLN A 62 -9.61 -14.84 9.11
CA GLN A 62 -9.43 -15.37 7.76
C GLN A 62 -10.72 -15.23 6.94
N ALA A 63 -11.89 -15.55 7.53
CA ALA A 63 -13.19 -15.35 6.88
C ALA A 63 -13.45 -13.88 6.54
N SER A 64 -12.90 -12.95 7.34
CA SER A 64 -12.96 -11.50 7.08
C SER A 64 -11.84 -11.02 6.15
N ALA A 65 -11.06 -11.92 5.56
CA ALA A 65 -9.92 -11.64 4.69
C ALA A 65 -8.86 -10.70 5.31
N LEU A 66 -8.71 -10.70 6.63
CA LEU A 66 -7.71 -9.88 7.35
C LEU A 66 -6.36 -10.59 7.52
N ILE A 67 -6.38 -11.92 7.49
CA ILE A 67 -5.18 -12.76 7.53
C ILE A 67 -5.26 -13.85 6.47
N THR A 68 -4.10 -14.33 6.04
CA THR A 68 -3.98 -15.46 5.11
C THR A 68 -2.97 -16.48 5.63
N GLY A 69 -3.19 -17.74 5.27
CA GLY A 69 -2.29 -18.83 5.59
C GLY A 69 -1.15 -18.91 4.58
N ILE A 70 0.09 -18.87 5.06
CA ILE A 70 1.29 -19.09 4.24
C ILE A 70 1.99 -20.38 4.69
N SER A 71 2.39 -21.19 3.70
CA SER A 71 3.23 -22.37 3.93
C SER A 71 4.69 -21.93 3.99
N ALA A 72 5.31 -22.07 5.15
CA ALA A 72 6.76 -21.89 5.28
C ALA A 72 7.47 -23.23 5.02
N PRO A 73 8.51 -23.27 4.16
CA PRO A 73 9.37 -24.44 4.06
C PRO A 73 10.02 -24.69 5.43
N THR A 74 9.96 -25.93 5.92
CA THR A 74 10.67 -26.32 7.14
C THR A 74 12.14 -26.55 6.81
N SER A 75 13.04 -25.99 7.61
CA SER A 75 14.46 -26.35 7.63
C SER A 75 14.63 -27.74 8.26
N GLY A 76 14.17 -28.80 7.60
CA GLY A 76 14.26 -30.19 8.07
C GLY A 76 13.09 -31.09 7.66
N ALA A 77 13.17 -32.37 8.04
CA ALA A 77 12.12 -33.37 7.82
C ALA A 77 10.92 -33.11 8.76
N GLY A 78 9.88 -32.47 8.23
CA GLY A 78 8.64 -32.22 8.95
C GLY A 78 7.53 -31.74 8.01
N ARG A 79 6.27 -31.94 8.40
CA ARG A 79 5.11 -31.40 7.66
C ARG A 79 5.22 -29.87 7.60
N PRO A 80 5.03 -29.23 6.44
CA PRO A 80 5.05 -27.77 6.31
C PRO A 80 4.16 -27.12 7.37
N SER A 81 4.71 -26.18 8.14
CA SER A 81 3.96 -25.53 9.21
C SER A 81 3.22 -24.30 8.68
N LEU A 82 1.89 -24.31 8.79
CA LEU A 82 1.04 -23.19 8.43
C LEU A 82 1.31 -22.00 9.37
N ARG A 83 1.61 -20.85 8.79
CA ARG A 83 1.75 -19.56 9.48
C ARG A 83 0.68 -18.60 8.98
N TRP A 84 0.31 -17.64 9.81
CA TRP A 84 -0.66 -16.61 9.48
C TRP A 84 0.05 -15.30 9.23
N ALA A 85 -0.25 -14.65 8.11
CA ALA A 85 0.24 -13.30 7.78
C ALA A 85 -0.96 -12.36 7.62
N LEU A 86 -0.75 -11.06 7.83
CA LEU A 86 -1.75 -10.08 7.47
C LEU A 86 -1.93 -10.05 5.94
N THR A 87 -3.17 -9.87 5.51
CA THR A 87 -3.46 -9.44 4.14
C THR A 87 -3.33 -7.92 4.04
N ASP A 88 -3.45 -7.36 2.85
CA ASP A 88 -3.51 -5.90 2.66
C ASP A 88 -4.68 -5.29 3.45
N THR A 89 -5.85 -5.95 3.45
CA THR A 89 -7.01 -5.56 4.27
C THR A 89 -6.69 -5.60 5.76
N GLY A 90 -5.92 -6.58 6.21
CA GLY A 90 -5.44 -6.68 7.59
C GLY A 90 -4.46 -5.59 7.96
N HIS A 91 -3.53 -5.26 7.06
CA HIS A 91 -2.61 -4.13 7.23
C HIS A 91 -3.35 -2.79 7.29
N GLY A 92 -4.45 -2.64 6.54
CA GLY A 92 -5.31 -1.45 6.57
C GLY A 92 -6.09 -1.23 7.88
N LYS A 93 -6.03 -2.16 8.85
CA LYS A 93 -6.60 -1.96 10.20
C LYS A 93 -5.71 -1.10 11.11
N PHE A 94 -4.46 -0.87 10.70
CA PHE A 94 -3.52 -0.05 11.46
C PHE A 94 -3.50 1.39 10.93
N PRO A 95 -3.26 2.39 11.78
CA PRO A 95 -3.13 3.77 11.33
C PRO A 95 -2.05 3.91 10.27
N ASP A 96 -2.39 4.54 9.15
CA ASP A 96 -1.46 4.96 8.10
C ASP A 96 -1.41 6.49 8.03
N ALA A 97 -0.61 7.07 8.92
CA ALA A 97 -0.47 8.52 9.03
C ALA A 97 0.11 9.15 7.74
N HIS A 98 0.88 8.40 6.96
CA HIS A 98 1.45 8.88 5.71
C HIS A 98 0.37 9.05 4.64
N SER A 99 -0.51 8.06 4.49
CA SER A 99 -1.66 8.15 3.59
C SER A 99 -2.60 9.27 4.02
N VAL A 100 -2.90 9.40 5.32
CA VAL A 100 -3.76 10.49 5.84
C VAL A 100 -3.16 11.87 5.55
N LEU A 101 -1.88 12.08 5.85
CA LEU A 101 -1.21 13.34 5.56
C LEU A 101 -1.23 13.65 4.06
N THR A 102 -0.96 12.65 3.21
CA THR A 102 -0.95 12.83 1.75
C THR A 102 -2.32 13.26 1.22
N LEU A 103 -3.39 12.64 1.71
CA LEU A 103 -4.76 13.03 1.35
C LEU A 103 -5.09 14.45 1.81
N HIS A 104 -4.75 14.80 3.06
CA HIS A 104 -4.96 16.16 3.58
C HIS A 104 -4.19 17.21 2.77
N LEU A 105 -2.97 16.91 2.32
CA LEU A 105 -2.21 17.83 1.47
C LEU A 105 -2.90 18.05 0.12
N ILE A 106 -3.38 16.99 -0.53
CA ILE A 106 -4.13 17.10 -1.79
C ILE A 106 -5.39 17.94 -1.60
N GLU A 107 -6.16 17.66 -0.54
CA GLU A 107 -7.39 18.40 -0.21
C GLU A 107 -7.11 19.86 0.16
N SER A 108 -6.00 20.14 0.85
CA SER A 108 -5.60 21.51 1.18
C SER A 108 -5.19 22.28 -0.07
N ILE A 109 -4.45 21.66 -0.99
CA ILE A 109 -4.08 22.28 -2.26
C ILE A 109 -5.34 22.57 -3.08
N GLU A 110 -6.26 21.61 -3.16
CA GLU A 110 -7.55 21.78 -3.84
C GLU A 110 -8.39 22.89 -3.20
N GLY A 111 -8.44 22.97 -1.86
CA GLY A 111 -9.19 24.00 -1.14
C GLY A 111 -8.62 25.41 -1.33
N VAL A 112 -7.30 25.55 -1.42
CA VAL A 112 -6.63 26.86 -1.54
C VAL A 112 -6.50 27.32 -3.00
N PHE A 113 -6.19 26.39 -3.92
CA PHE A 113 -5.83 26.70 -5.31
C PHE A 113 -6.79 26.10 -6.35
N GLY A 114 -7.84 25.40 -5.92
CA GLY A 114 -8.77 24.70 -6.79
C GLY A 114 -8.16 23.45 -7.44
N THR A 115 -8.97 22.79 -8.26
CA THR A 115 -8.56 21.61 -9.04
C THR A 115 -7.41 21.93 -10.00
N GLU A 116 -7.36 23.15 -10.54
CA GLU A 116 -6.26 23.62 -11.40
C GLU A 116 -4.92 23.64 -10.64
N GLY A 117 -4.93 24.00 -9.36
CA GLY A 117 -3.75 23.94 -8.51
C GLY A 117 -3.21 22.50 -8.36
N VAL A 118 -4.10 21.53 -8.17
CA VAL A 118 -3.74 20.11 -8.10
C VAL A 118 -3.14 19.64 -9.43
N GLU A 119 -3.76 19.96 -10.56
CA GLU A 119 -3.24 19.59 -11.89
C GLU A 119 -1.87 20.23 -12.18
N LYS A 120 -1.63 21.47 -11.75
CA LYS A 120 -0.30 22.12 -11.89
C LYS A 120 0.78 21.38 -11.11
N ILE A 121 0.48 20.92 -9.89
CA ILE A 121 1.42 20.13 -9.10
C ILE A 121 1.70 18.79 -9.80
N ILE A 122 0.68 18.11 -10.29
CA ILE A 122 0.83 16.85 -11.02
C ILE A 122 1.68 17.05 -12.28
N ALA A 123 1.42 18.10 -13.06
CA ALA A 123 2.21 18.43 -14.25
C ALA A 123 3.68 18.76 -13.91
N SER A 124 3.93 19.44 -12.79
CA SER A 124 5.29 19.69 -12.30
C SER A 124 6.01 18.39 -11.91
N MET A 125 5.32 17.47 -11.23
CA MET A 125 5.87 16.15 -10.89
C MET A 125 6.12 15.31 -12.14
N GLU A 126 5.17 15.32 -13.07
CA GLU A 126 5.30 14.65 -14.38
C GLU A 126 6.53 15.15 -15.13
N THR A 127 6.76 16.46 -15.18
CA THR A 127 7.92 17.04 -15.86
C THR A 127 9.25 16.56 -15.27
N THR A 128 9.34 16.53 -13.94
CA THR A 128 10.54 16.05 -13.24
C THR A 128 10.78 14.56 -13.50
N ASN A 129 9.75 13.73 -13.28
CA ASN A 129 9.85 12.30 -13.47
C ASN A 129 10.12 11.95 -14.94
N ARG A 130 9.44 12.61 -15.88
CA ARG A 130 9.66 12.41 -17.32
C ARG A 130 11.13 12.63 -17.67
N ARG A 131 11.75 13.71 -17.21
CA ARG A 131 13.17 13.99 -17.47
C ARG A 131 14.07 12.87 -16.98
N GLU A 132 13.88 12.42 -15.74
CA GLU A 132 14.67 11.32 -15.15
C GLU A 132 14.55 10.03 -15.98
N TYR A 133 13.33 9.68 -16.39
CA TYR A 133 13.06 8.43 -17.09
C TYR A 133 13.61 8.44 -18.52
N LEU A 134 13.47 9.56 -19.25
CA LEU A 134 14.08 9.69 -20.57
C LEU A 134 15.61 9.57 -20.47
N GLN A 135 16.24 10.33 -19.57
CA GLN A 135 17.69 10.30 -19.40
C GLN A 135 18.20 8.90 -19.02
N ALA A 136 17.48 8.18 -18.16
CA ALA A 136 17.85 6.83 -17.79
C ALA A 136 17.73 5.85 -18.98
N CYS A 137 16.74 6.01 -19.86
CA CYS A 137 16.52 5.14 -21.01
C CYS A 137 17.36 5.50 -22.25
N GLU A 138 17.98 6.69 -22.31
CA GLU A 138 18.83 7.13 -23.44
C GLU A 138 20.05 6.24 -23.65
N ILE A 139 20.61 5.68 -22.57
CA ILE A 139 21.80 4.81 -22.63
C ILE A 139 21.49 3.36 -23.07
N ALA A 140 20.20 3.01 -23.18
CA ALA A 140 19.78 1.66 -23.49
C ALA A 140 19.84 1.39 -25.00
N SER A 141 20.41 0.24 -25.36
CA SER A 141 20.60 -0.19 -26.75
C SER A 141 19.45 -1.06 -27.27
N SER A 142 18.56 -1.53 -26.38
CA SER A 142 17.44 -2.41 -26.73
C SER A 142 16.18 -2.08 -25.93
N LEU A 143 15.03 -2.57 -26.41
CA LEU A 143 13.76 -2.45 -25.69
C LEU A 143 13.84 -3.13 -24.32
N GLU A 144 14.42 -4.33 -24.26
CA GLU A 144 14.59 -5.08 -23.01
C GLU A 144 15.38 -4.27 -21.98
N GLU A 145 16.49 -3.64 -22.38
CA GLU A 145 17.28 -2.79 -21.50
C GLU A 145 16.49 -1.59 -20.98
N LYS A 146 15.70 -0.94 -21.86
CA LYS A 146 14.82 0.15 -21.42
C LYS A 146 13.80 -0.34 -20.40
N VAL A 147 13.13 -1.47 -20.63
CA VAL A 147 12.16 -2.03 -19.66
C VAL A 147 12.84 -2.38 -18.35
N ARG A 148 14.04 -2.96 -18.38
CA ARG A 148 14.83 -3.26 -17.17
C ARG A 148 15.17 -1.99 -16.38
N ILE A 149 15.54 -0.91 -17.07
CA ILE A 149 15.80 0.39 -16.44
C ILE A 149 14.53 0.92 -15.76
N LEU A 150 13.39 0.88 -16.46
CA LEU A 150 12.10 1.28 -15.89
C LEU A 150 11.78 0.45 -14.64
N VAL A 151 11.89 -0.87 -14.68
CA VAL A 151 11.70 -1.75 -13.51
C VAL A 151 12.58 -1.29 -12.36
N GLY A 152 13.87 -1.05 -12.59
CA GLY A 152 14.79 -0.62 -11.53
C GLY A 152 14.41 0.73 -10.91
N ILE A 153 13.93 1.70 -11.71
CA ILE A 153 13.42 2.97 -11.18
C ILE A 153 12.18 2.72 -10.31
N ARG A 154 11.26 1.88 -10.78
CA ARG A 154 10.00 1.59 -10.09
C ARG A 154 10.18 0.76 -8.82
N GLU A 155 11.12 -0.19 -8.80
CA GLU A 155 11.52 -0.90 -7.58
C GLU A 155 12.06 0.06 -6.52
N ARG A 156 12.97 0.97 -6.88
CA ARG A 156 13.49 1.99 -5.95
C ARG A 156 12.40 2.93 -5.44
N ALA A 157 11.42 3.23 -6.28
CA ALA A 157 10.25 4.02 -5.88
C ALA A 157 9.25 3.24 -5.01
N GLY A 158 9.44 1.93 -4.81
CA GLY A 158 8.62 1.11 -3.92
C GLY A 158 7.45 0.40 -4.60
N TYR A 159 7.43 0.28 -5.93
CA TYR A 159 6.33 -0.38 -6.66
C TYR A 159 6.42 -1.91 -6.69
N MET A 160 7.47 -2.51 -6.12
CA MET A 160 7.75 -3.95 -6.19
C MET A 160 7.64 -4.45 -7.64
N ALA A 161 8.37 -3.75 -8.51
CA ALA A 161 8.26 -3.90 -9.95
C ALA A 161 9.07 -5.10 -10.44
N GLN A 162 8.56 -5.79 -11.46
CA GLN A 162 9.26 -6.86 -12.16
C GLN A 162 8.93 -6.79 -13.65
N MET A 163 9.70 -7.49 -14.47
CA MET A 163 9.38 -7.69 -15.88
C MET A 163 9.25 -9.18 -16.23
N GLU A 164 8.34 -9.48 -17.14
CA GLU A 164 8.10 -10.81 -17.69
C GLU A 164 8.09 -10.73 -19.23
N ALA A 165 8.64 -11.72 -19.92
CA ALA A 165 8.62 -11.77 -21.38
C ALA A 165 7.20 -12.06 -21.89
N ALA A 166 6.76 -11.38 -22.95
CA ALA A 166 5.43 -11.58 -23.54
C ALA A 166 5.46 -11.38 -25.05
N GLY A 167 5.59 -12.51 -25.78
CA GLY A 167 5.78 -12.49 -27.23
C GLY A 167 7.11 -11.83 -27.60
N ASP A 168 7.04 -10.86 -28.52
CA ASP A 168 8.18 -10.03 -28.93
C ASP A 168 8.40 -8.81 -28.01
N GLY A 169 7.59 -8.69 -26.96
CA GLY A 169 7.61 -7.59 -26.00
C GLY A 169 7.74 -8.06 -24.55
N TRP A 170 7.32 -7.18 -23.64
CA TRP A 170 7.49 -7.34 -22.21
C TRP A 170 6.25 -6.89 -21.44
N LEU A 171 6.03 -7.49 -20.28
CA LEU A 171 5.14 -6.98 -19.26
C LEU A 171 5.99 -6.30 -18.19
N LEU A 172 5.65 -5.05 -17.84
CA LEU A 172 6.12 -4.41 -16.61
C LEU A 172 5.01 -4.53 -15.58
N ILE A 173 5.31 -5.17 -14.46
CA ILE A 173 4.35 -5.57 -13.44
C ILE A 173 4.70 -4.85 -12.14
N GLU A 174 3.75 -4.14 -11.55
CA GLU A 174 3.90 -3.40 -10.30
C GLU A 174 2.97 -4.00 -9.24
N ASN A 175 3.53 -4.80 -8.32
CA ASN A 175 2.74 -5.50 -7.31
C ASN A 175 2.34 -4.61 -6.12
N HIS A 176 2.86 -3.39 -6.03
CA HIS A 176 2.54 -2.42 -4.99
C HIS A 176 2.42 -1.02 -5.57
N CYS A 177 1.54 -0.19 -5.02
CA CYS A 177 1.42 1.22 -5.38
C CYS A 177 1.70 2.08 -4.12
N PRO A 178 2.91 2.63 -3.96
CA PRO A 178 3.29 3.42 -2.79
C PRO A 178 2.50 4.73 -2.65
N ILE A 179 1.87 5.19 -3.73
CA ILE A 179 1.01 6.38 -3.75
C ILE A 179 -0.48 6.03 -3.88
N CYS A 180 -0.89 4.81 -3.54
CA CYS A 180 -2.26 4.32 -3.78
C CYS A 180 -3.35 5.26 -3.24
N ALA A 181 -3.16 5.82 -2.04
CA ALA A 181 -4.08 6.79 -1.46
C ALA A 181 -4.22 8.05 -2.33
N ALA A 182 -3.10 8.64 -2.75
CA ALA A 182 -3.07 9.81 -3.64
C ALA A 182 -3.68 9.49 -5.01
N ALA A 183 -3.33 8.34 -5.59
CA ALA A 183 -3.82 7.88 -6.89
C ALA A 183 -5.34 7.62 -6.90
N ARG A 184 -5.92 7.15 -5.79
CA ARG A 184 -7.38 7.00 -5.65
C ARG A 184 -8.09 8.35 -5.57
N LYS A 185 -7.50 9.34 -4.88
CA LYS A 185 -8.06 10.69 -4.78
C LYS A 185 -7.94 11.45 -6.09
N CYS A 186 -6.80 11.32 -6.78
CA CYS A 186 -6.53 12.01 -8.03
C CYS A 186 -5.89 11.06 -9.05
N GLN A 187 -6.64 10.68 -10.08
CA GLN A 187 -6.17 9.76 -11.12
C GLN A 187 -5.10 10.38 -12.05
N GLY A 188 -4.86 11.70 -11.94
CA GLY A 188 -3.82 12.40 -12.69
C GLY A 188 -2.42 11.80 -12.47
N PHE A 189 -2.12 11.32 -11.25
CA PHE A 189 -0.86 10.62 -10.97
C PHE A 189 -0.68 9.38 -11.86
N CYS A 190 -1.68 8.49 -11.89
CA CYS A 190 -1.60 7.27 -12.70
C CYS A 190 -1.61 7.56 -14.20
N ARG A 191 -2.30 8.63 -14.64
CA ARG A 191 -2.27 9.08 -16.04
C ARG A 191 -0.85 9.50 -16.43
N SER A 192 -0.22 10.36 -15.64
CA SER A 192 1.14 10.87 -15.89
C SER A 192 2.18 9.75 -15.95
N GLU A 193 2.09 8.73 -15.09
CA GLU A 193 2.99 7.57 -15.12
C GLU A 193 2.96 6.82 -16.46
N LEU A 194 1.77 6.54 -16.99
CA LEU A 194 1.64 5.87 -18.29
C LEU A 194 2.24 6.71 -19.42
N GLN A 195 2.05 8.04 -19.38
CA GLN A 195 2.63 8.95 -20.38
C GLN A 195 4.16 9.01 -20.29
N ILE A 196 4.72 8.95 -19.08
CA ILE A 196 6.16 8.88 -18.87
C ILE A 196 6.73 7.59 -19.48
N PHE A 197 6.09 6.44 -19.27
CA PHE A 197 6.57 5.18 -19.87
C PHE A 197 6.55 5.24 -21.40
N ARG A 198 5.46 5.75 -21.99
CA ARG A 198 5.36 5.97 -23.44
C ARG A 198 6.49 6.86 -23.96
N ALA A 199 6.72 7.98 -23.28
CA ALA A 199 7.76 8.93 -23.67
C ALA A 199 9.19 8.35 -23.54
N ALA A 200 9.47 7.57 -22.49
CA ALA A 200 10.78 6.99 -22.26
C ALA A 200 11.11 5.84 -23.23
N LEU A 201 10.09 5.05 -23.60
CA LEU A 201 10.26 3.92 -24.52
C LEU A 201 10.33 4.37 -25.98
N GLY A 202 9.63 5.45 -26.32
CA GLY A 202 9.65 6.10 -27.63
C GLY A 202 8.56 5.60 -28.58
N ASP A 203 8.44 6.27 -29.73
CA ASP A 203 7.29 6.11 -30.64
C ASP A 203 7.24 4.76 -31.38
N SER A 204 8.36 4.02 -31.41
CA SER A 204 8.43 2.67 -31.98
C SER A 204 7.89 1.58 -31.04
N VAL A 205 7.32 1.96 -29.90
CA VAL A 205 6.83 1.06 -28.85
C VAL A 205 5.39 1.41 -28.49
N VAL A 206 4.53 0.41 -28.37
CA VAL A 206 3.18 0.53 -27.84
C VAL A 206 3.21 0.18 -26.36
N VAL A 207 2.69 1.07 -25.52
CA VAL A 207 2.55 0.84 -24.08
C VAL A 207 1.09 0.99 -23.68
N GLU A 208 0.53 -0.08 -23.12
CA GLU A 208 -0.85 -0.16 -22.68
C GLU A 208 -0.92 -0.68 -21.25
N ARG A 209 -1.82 -0.11 -20.44
CA ARG A 209 -2.10 -0.64 -19.10
C ARG A 209 -3.18 -1.72 -19.22
N CYS A 210 -2.83 -2.95 -18.90
CA CYS A 210 -3.70 -4.12 -19.02
C CYS A 210 -4.36 -4.52 -17.69
N GLU A 211 -3.67 -4.30 -16.56
CA GLU A 211 -4.25 -4.39 -15.22
C GLU A 211 -4.10 -3.03 -14.53
N TYR A 212 -5.13 -2.60 -13.78
CA TYR A 212 -5.14 -1.34 -13.08
C TYR A 212 -5.71 -1.46 -11.66
N LEU A 213 -4.82 -1.37 -10.67
CA LEU A 213 -5.14 -1.47 -9.23
C LEU A 213 -6.30 -0.56 -8.79
N ILE A 214 -6.40 0.65 -9.36
CA ILE A 214 -7.47 1.60 -9.00
C ILE A 214 -8.83 1.17 -9.56
N SER A 215 -8.86 0.41 -10.65
CA SER A 215 -10.08 -0.15 -11.25
C SER A 215 -10.50 -1.49 -10.66
N GLY A 216 -9.78 -2.00 -9.65
CA GLY A 216 -10.15 -3.22 -8.92
C GLY A 216 -9.31 -4.45 -9.26
N ASP A 217 -8.34 -4.34 -10.17
CA ASP A 217 -7.39 -5.42 -10.41
C ASP A 217 -6.44 -5.60 -9.23
N ARG A 218 -5.74 -6.74 -9.18
CA ARG A 218 -4.80 -7.07 -8.10
C ARG A 218 -3.59 -6.15 -8.07
N ARG A 219 -3.19 -5.60 -9.20
CA ARG A 219 -1.92 -4.89 -9.40
C ARG A 219 -2.00 -4.01 -10.65
N CYS A 220 -0.94 -3.26 -10.94
CA CYS A 220 -0.80 -2.59 -12.24
C CYS A 220 0.09 -3.44 -13.15
N VAL A 221 -0.33 -3.64 -14.40
CA VAL A 221 0.47 -4.31 -15.42
C VAL A 221 0.44 -3.50 -16.71
N TYR A 222 1.61 -3.31 -17.30
CA TYR A 222 1.80 -2.60 -18.56
C TYR A 222 2.33 -3.56 -19.61
N SER A 223 1.58 -3.73 -20.70
CA SER A 223 2.06 -4.40 -21.91
C SER A 223 2.90 -3.42 -22.72
N ILE A 224 4.11 -3.85 -23.06
CA ILE A 224 5.11 -3.08 -23.80
C ILE A 224 5.48 -3.90 -25.02
N GLN A 225 5.04 -3.46 -26.20
CA GLN A 225 5.22 -4.19 -27.45
C GLN A 225 5.91 -3.32 -28.49
N PRO A 226 6.85 -3.85 -29.29
CA PRO A 226 7.33 -3.14 -30.48
C PRO A 226 6.15 -2.79 -31.40
N ARG A 227 6.16 -1.60 -32.02
CA ARG A 227 5.26 -1.33 -33.15
C ARG A 227 5.74 -2.14 -34.35
N MET A 228 4.84 -2.97 -34.88
CA MET A 228 5.02 -3.61 -36.19
C MET A 228 5.01 -2.56 -37.31
#